data_AF-A0A921IMT3-F1
#
_entry.id   AF-A0A921IMT3-F1
#
_cell.length_a   1.000
_cell.length_b   1.000
_cell.length_c   1.000
_cell.angle_alpha   90.00
_cell.angle_beta   90.00
_cell.angle_gamma   90.00
#
_symmetry.space_group_name_H-M   'P 1'
#
loop_
_entity.id
_entity.type
_entity.pdbx_description
1 polymer ?
#
loop_
_entity_poly.entity_id
_entity_poly.type
_entity_poly.pdbx_seq_one_letter_code
_entity_poly.pdbx_strand_id
1 'polypeptide(L)'
;MSLWQHPRWMAGLCAAAVLVCAAAPAVFLTAVDAAVLGRSETVKDAYTAPTPSGEDYYVLRQLTARQEKQSNLAPVPETEEDPNRPALKMYIGAQNSLENMTNGYDYQETVNTTLQNLADGGVIAPQWAAWATDWGDATQAYVGYDGAYYPLDVPYYATDSLGFVTLKRFALEQESLYTAFSMTMDSRTGVVTQLWISAPRQGDEPPPTPGEEALLAFADRAGLENLGDWAKPENSPYPNALYSRNGQALITALVSPYEYSGWTNAAGTVTSQRWFLSLSLQPFSEEDLPQLVP
;
A
#
# COMPACT_ATOMS: atom_id res chain seq x y z
N MET A 1 12.81 69.25 54.17
CA MET A 1 13.33 68.42 55.27
C MET A 1 14.04 67.22 54.66
N SER A 2 15.35 67.10 54.89
CA SER A 2 16.18 66.11 54.22
C SER A 2 16.01 64.74 54.86
N LEU A 3 15.54 63.75 54.09
CA LEU A 3 15.37 62.34 54.51
C LEU A 3 16.71 61.65 54.91
N TRP A 4 17.84 62.36 54.85
CA TRP A 4 19.17 61.88 55.22
C TRP A 4 19.47 61.89 56.73
N GLN A 5 18.57 62.42 57.58
CA GLN A 5 18.80 62.48 59.04
C GLN A 5 18.37 61.23 59.82
N HIS A 6 17.68 60.26 59.19
CA HIS A 6 17.18 59.05 59.86
C HIS A 6 17.48 57.76 59.08
N PRO A 7 18.73 57.26 59.09
CA PRO A 7 19.17 56.11 58.29
C PRO A 7 18.41 54.81 58.61
N ARG A 8 17.92 54.65 59.85
CA ARG A 8 17.10 53.49 60.25
C ARG A 8 15.70 53.48 59.64
N TRP A 9 15.11 54.66 59.40
CA TRP A 9 13.78 54.80 58.79
C TRP A 9 13.85 54.61 57.28
N MET A 10 14.90 55.13 56.63
CA MET A 10 15.21 54.85 55.22
C MET A 10 15.42 53.36 54.96
N ALA A 11 16.21 52.68 55.82
CA ALA A 11 16.42 51.24 55.71
C ALA A 11 15.11 50.44 55.87
N GLY A 12 14.24 50.84 56.80
CA GLY A 12 12.92 50.24 56.98
C GLY A 12 12.01 50.40 55.76
N LEU A 13 12.00 51.59 55.14
CA LEU A 13 11.23 51.86 53.92
C LEU A 13 11.76 51.09 52.71
N CYS A 14 13.08 50.99 52.53
CA CYS A 14 13.68 50.17 51.48
C CYS A 14 13.37 48.68 51.67
N ALA A 15 13.45 48.16 52.89
CA ALA A 15 13.11 46.75 53.17
C ALA A 15 11.62 46.46 52.88
N ALA A 16 10.72 47.38 53.26
CA ALA A 16 9.30 47.27 52.94
C ALA A 16 9.03 47.31 51.43
N ALA A 17 9.68 48.21 50.70
CA ALA A 17 9.53 48.30 49.25
C ALA A 17 10.03 47.03 48.53
N VAL A 18 11.16 46.46 48.97
CA VAL A 18 11.68 45.20 48.43
C VAL A 18 10.73 44.02 48.71
N LEU A 19 10.15 43.95 49.91
CA LEU A 19 9.17 42.91 50.24
C LEU A 19 7.89 43.01 49.39
N VAL A 20 7.40 44.23 49.13
CA VAL A 20 6.26 44.44 48.25
C VAL A 20 6.59 44.07 46.81
N CYS A 21 7.77 44.45 46.30
CA CYS A 21 8.22 44.05 44.96
C CYS A 21 8.45 42.54 44.83
N ALA A 22 8.91 41.86 45.88
CA ALA A 22 9.13 40.41 45.88
C ALA A 22 7.82 39.60 45.97
N ALA A 23 6.78 40.15 46.61
CA ALA A 23 5.49 39.48 46.76
C ALA A 23 4.56 39.65 45.55
N ALA A 24 4.76 40.70 44.74
CA ALA A 24 3.90 40.99 43.60
C ALA A 24 3.79 39.86 42.55
N PRO A 25 4.89 39.15 42.18
CA PRO A 25 4.80 38.04 41.23
C PRO A 25 3.98 36.86 41.78
N ALA A 26 4.13 36.53 43.06
CA ALA A 26 3.40 35.44 43.69
C ALA A 26 1.89 35.72 43.75
N VAL A 27 1.51 36.93 44.15
CA VAL A 27 0.10 37.35 44.17
C VAL A 27 -0.49 37.36 42.76
N PHE A 28 0.25 37.87 41.77
CA PHE A 28 -0.19 37.87 40.38
C PHE A 28 -0.39 36.45 39.85
N LEU A 29 0.53 35.53 40.12
CA LEU A 29 0.40 34.13 39.70
C LEU A 29 -0.80 33.46 40.36
N THR A 30 -1.03 33.64 41.66
CA THR A 30 -2.21 33.07 42.33
C THR A 30 -3.53 33.64 41.82
N ALA A 31 -3.57 34.93 41.48
CA ALA A 31 -4.76 35.57 40.94
C ALA A 31 -5.04 35.13 39.49
N VAL A 32 -4.01 34.99 38.67
CA VAL A 32 -4.12 34.50 37.28
C VAL A 32 -4.53 33.03 37.26
N ASP A 33 -3.93 32.19 38.12
CA ASP A 33 -4.28 30.78 38.22
C ASP A 33 -5.76 30.59 38.62
N ALA A 34 -6.21 31.33 39.63
CA ALA A 34 -7.62 31.31 40.05
C ALA A 34 -8.59 31.88 38.99
N ALA A 35 -8.18 32.90 38.23
CA ALA A 35 -9.05 33.57 37.26
C ALA A 35 -9.09 32.89 35.88
N VAL A 36 -7.98 32.28 35.45
CA VAL A 36 -7.78 31.78 34.08
C VAL A 36 -7.81 30.25 34.02
N LEU A 37 -7.28 29.54 35.02
CA LEU A 37 -7.14 28.07 34.98
C LEU A 37 -8.25 27.34 35.76
N GLY A 38 -8.94 28.00 36.69
CA GLY A 38 -10.06 27.43 37.44
C GLY A 38 -11.41 27.38 36.69
N ARG A 39 -11.51 28.00 35.51
CA ARG A 39 -12.70 27.92 34.66
C ARG A 39 -12.53 26.81 33.62
N SER A 40 -12.72 25.57 34.06
CA SER A 40 -13.07 24.51 33.10
C SER A 40 -14.47 24.81 32.58
N GLU A 41 -14.59 25.54 31.48
CA GLU A 41 -15.84 25.49 30.72
C GLU A 41 -16.00 24.04 30.28
N THR A 42 -17.03 23.36 30.80
CA THR A 42 -17.44 22.06 30.30
C THR A 42 -17.81 22.27 28.83
N VAL A 43 -16.92 21.86 27.92
CA VAL A 43 -17.21 21.80 26.49
C VAL A 43 -18.48 20.96 26.36
N LYS A 44 -19.58 21.62 25.97
CA LYS A 44 -20.93 21.05 26.03
C LYS A 44 -21.07 19.77 25.19
N ASP A 45 -20.23 19.66 24.17
CA ASP A 45 -20.09 18.47 23.35
C ASP A 45 -18.61 18.08 23.35
N ALA A 46 -18.30 16.88 23.87
CA ALA A 46 -16.98 16.30 23.65
C ALA A 46 -16.72 16.30 22.15
N TYR A 47 -15.51 16.71 21.73
CA TYR A 47 -15.13 16.61 20.33
C TYR A 47 -15.27 15.13 19.90
N THR A 48 -16.28 14.85 19.07
CA THR A 48 -16.40 13.58 18.38
C THR A 48 -15.49 13.68 17.16
N ALA A 49 -14.38 12.94 17.19
CA ALA A 49 -13.52 12.84 16.02
C ALA A 49 -14.35 12.35 14.83
N PRO A 50 -14.23 12.99 13.65
CA PRO A 50 -14.84 12.47 12.43
C PRO A 50 -14.42 11.02 12.24
N THR A 51 -15.36 10.15 11.88
CA THR A 51 -15.06 8.80 11.42
C THR A 51 -14.24 8.92 10.14
N PRO A 52 -13.01 8.37 10.08
CA PRO A 52 -12.19 8.43 8.88
C PRO A 52 -12.95 7.84 7.69
N SER A 53 -12.98 8.55 6.57
CA SER A 53 -13.60 8.09 5.33
C SER A 53 -12.53 7.74 4.30
N GLY A 54 -12.86 6.88 3.33
CA GLY A 54 -11.94 6.52 2.24
C GLY A 54 -11.36 7.73 1.50
N GLU A 55 -12.14 8.81 1.35
CA GLU A 55 -11.71 10.06 0.71
C GLU A 55 -10.62 10.81 1.49
N ASP A 56 -10.53 10.60 2.81
CA ASP A 56 -9.50 11.24 3.64
C ASP A 56 -8.11 10.64 3.36
N TYR A 57 -8.06 9.41 2.84
CA TYR A 57 -6.81 8.70 2.55
C TYR A 57 -6.38 8.93 1.11
N TYR A 58 -5.16 9.43 0.95
CA TYR A 58 -4.60 9.72 -0.36
C TYR A 58 -4.59 8.51 -1.30
N VAL A 59 -4.16 7.34 -0.84
CA VAL A 59 -4.05 6.12 -1.67
C VAL A 59 -5.44 5.67 -2.16
N LEU A 60 -6.45 5.69 -1.30
CA LEU A 60 -7.81 5.32 -1.67
C LEU A 60 -8.40 6.29 -2.70
N ARG A 61 -8.26 7.61 -2.51
CA ARG A 61 -8.68 8.58 -3.54
C ARG A 61 -8.00 8.35 -4.89
N GLN A 62 -6.69 8.08 -4.90
CA GLN A 62 -5.97 7.81 -6.14
C GLN A 62 -6.46 6.53 -6.81
N LEU A 63 -6.73 5.48 -6.03
CA LEU A 63 -7.28 4.24 -6.55
C LEU A 63 -8.70 4.42 -7.11
N THR A 64 -9.57 5.17 -6.43
CA THR A 64 -10.93 5.50 -6.92
C THR A 64 -10.85 6.26 -8.23
N ALA A 65 -10.05 7.33 -8.30
CA ALA A 65 -9.83 8.09 -9.53
C ALA A 65 -9.28 7.22 -10.68
N ARG A 66 -8.43 6.23 -10.35
CA ARG A 66 -7.89 5.28 -11.33
C ARG A 66 -8.97 4.32 -11.85
N GLN A 67 -9.80 3.80 -10.97
CA GLN A 67 -10.93 2.93 -11.35
C GLN A 67 -11.93 3.69 -12.25
N GLU A 68 -12.29 4.92 -11.89
CA GLU A 68 -13.18 5.78 -12.69
C GLU A 68 -12.57 6.10 -14.07
N LYS A 69 -11.27 6.40 -14.13
CA LYS A 69 -10.61 6.63 -15.41
C LYS A 69 -10.64 5.38 -16.30
N GLN A 70 -10.47 4.21 -15.69
CA GLN A 70 -10.49 2.94 -16.42
C GLN A 70 -11.90 2.56 -16.88
N SER A 71 -12.94 2.78 -16.07
CA SER A 71 -14.33 2.52 -16.47
C SER A 71 -14.82 3.45 -17.58
N ASN A 72 -14.23 4.65 -17.69
CA ASN A 72 -14.53 5.61 -18.75
C ASN A 72 -13.80 5.34 -20.09
N LEU A 73 -12.84 4.40 -20.12
CA LEU A 73 -12.25 3.93 -21.37
C LEU A 73 -13.22 2.94 -22.04
N ALA A 74 -13.42 3.08 -23.36
CA ALA A 74 -14.38 2.25 -24.08
C ALA A 74 -14.10 0.74 -23.85
N PRO A 75 -15.13 -0.09 -23.61
CA PRO A 75 -14.92 -1.51 -23.38
C PRO A 75 -14.20 -2.12 -24.58
N VAL A 76 -13.00 -2.64 -24.34
CA VAL A 76 -12.34 -3.53 -25.30
C VAL A 76 -13.26 -4.75 -25.43
N PRO A 77 -13.66 -5.17 -26.65
CA PRO A 77 -14.52 -6.34 -26.80
C PRO A 77 -13.87 -7.53 -26.11
N GLU A 78 -14.55 -8.05 -25.08
CA GLU A 78 -14.12 -9.23 -24.34
C GLU A 78 -13.99 -10.38 -25.34
N THR A 79 -12.77 -10.89 -25.51
CA THR A 79 -12.54 -12.10 -26.29
C THR A 79 -13.12 -13.25 -25.48
N GLU A 80 -13.94 -14.11 -26.13
CA GLU A 80 -14.71 -15.22 -25.56
C GLU A 80 -14.17 -15.73 -24.21
N GLU A 81 -14.92 -15.45 -23.14
CA GLU A 81 -14.56 -15.85 -21.78
C GLU A 81 -14.51 -17.39 -21.69
N ASP A 82 -13.34 -17.91 -21.33
CA ASP A 82 -13.18 -19.31 -20.91
C ASP A 82 -14.04 -19.54 -19.65
N PRO A 83 -15.06 -20.42 -19.70
CA PRO A 83 -15.99 -20.66 -18.60
C PRO A 83 -15.34 -21.26 -17.35
N ASN A 84 -14.05 -21.62 -17.40
CA ASN A 84 -13.29 -22.14 -16.27
C ASN A 84 -12.32 -21.12 -15.64
N ARG A 85 -12.29 -19.86 -16.10
CA ARG A 85 -11.59 -18.79 -15.38
C ARG A 85 -12.35 -18.49 -14.09
N PRO A 86 -11.67 -18.44 -12.93
CA PRO A 86 -12.33 -17.97 -11.72
C PRO A 86 -12.91 -16.58 -12.00
N ALA A 87 -14.18 -16.37 -11.62
CA ALA A 87 -14.94 -15.10 -11.78
C ALA A 87 -14.26 -13.87 -11.13
N LEU A 88 -13.16 -14.12 -10.43
CA LEU A 88 -12.18 -13.19 -9.94
C LEU A 88 -11.48 -12.53 -11.14
N LYS A 89 -12.04 -11.40 -11.64
CA LYS A 89 -11.32 -10.43 -12.50
C LYS A 89 -10.15 -9.85 -11.70
N MET A 90 -9.14 -10.67 -11.42
CA MET A 90 -7.86 -10.22 -10.89
C MET A 90 -7.15 -9.51 -12.03
N TYR A 91 -7.14 -8.19 -11.96
CA TYR A 91 -6.41 -7.35 -12.90
C TYR A 91 -4.91 -7.57 -12.70
N ILE A 92 -4.39 -8.62 -13.31
CA ILE A 92 -3.01 -8.60 -13.78
C ILE A 92 -3.03 -7.50 -14.83
N GLY A 93 -2.18 -6.48 -14.71
CA GLY A 93 -2.04 -5.43 -15.73
C GLY A 93 -1.46 -5.98 -17.03
N ALA A 94 -2.11 -6.99 -17.61
CA ALA A 94 -1.73 -7.77 -18.77
C ALA A 94 -1.62 -6.92 -20.05
N GLN A 95 -2.01 -5.65 -20.00
CA GLN A 95 -1.99 -4.76 -21.17
C GLN A 95 -0.58 -4.33 -21.59
N ASN A 96 0.39 -4.33 -20.70
CA ASN A 96 1.76 -4.01 -21.08
C ASN A 96 2.56 -5.30 -21.26
N SER A 97 2.68 -5.72 -22.50
CA SER A 97 3.73 -6.63 -22.94
C SER A 97 5.09 -5.97 -22.71
N LEU A 98 6.13 -6.79 -22.56
CA LEU A 98 7.51 -6.34 -22.35
C LEU A 98 7.91 -5.22 -23.33
N GLU A 99 7.50 -5.34 -24.59
CA GLU A 99 7.83 -4.42 -25.67
C GLU A 99 7.22 -3.02 -25.49
N ASN A 100 6.12 -2.90 -24.74
CA ASN A 100 5.43 -1.64 -24.47
C ASN A 100 5.86 -0.97 -23.15
N MET A 101 6.81 -1.56 -22.42
CA MET A 101 7.29 -1.05 -21.15
C MET A 101 8.67 -0.40 -21.29
N THR A 102 8.98 0.52 -20.38
CA THR A 102 10.31 1.15 -20.30
C THR A 102 11.22 0.27 -19.45
N ASN A 103 12.47 0.11 -19.87
CA ASN A 103 13.46 -0.58 -19.06
C ASN A 103 13.68 0.17 -17.73
N GLY A 104 13.64 -0.54 -16.61
CA GLY A 104 13.74 0.00 -15.26
C GLY A 104 14.98 -0.45 -14.50
N TYR A 105 16.18 -0.41 -15.10
CA TYR A 105 17.45 -0.70 -14.41
C TYR A 105 17.53 -0.13 -12.98
N ASP A 106 17.12 1.14 -12.81
CA ASP A 106 17.18 1.84 -11.52
C ASP A 106 16.15 1.35 -10.48
N TYR A 107 15.18 0.52 -10.88
CA TYR A 107 14.14 0.00 -10.00
C TYR A 107 14.46 -1.35 -9.37
N GLN A 108 15.58 -1.99 -9.73
CA GLN A 108 15.94 -3.30 -9.18
C GLN A 108 16.03 -3.26 -7.63
N GLU A 109 16.76 -2.28 -7.09
CA GLU A 109 16.89 -2.10 -5.65
C GLU A 109 15.56 -1.74 -4.97
N THR A 110 14.75 -0.90 -5.63
CA THR A 110 13.40 -0.56 -5.17
C THR A 110 12.53 -1.80 -5.06
N VAL A 111 12.55 -2.69 -6.05
CA VAL A 111 11.81 -3.95 -6.04
C VAL A 111 12.31 -4.86 -4.91
N ASN A 112 13.63 -5.04 -4.79
CA ASN A 112 14.23 -5.87 -3.74
C ASN A 112 13.82 -5.40 -2.34
N THR A 113 14.04 -4.11 -2.06
CA THR A 113 13.70 -3.51 -0.77
C THR A 113 12.20 -3.58 -0.49
N THR A 114 11.35 -3.30 -1.49
CA THR A 114 9.89 -3.31 -1.32
C THR A 114 9.39 -4.72 -0.99
N LEU A 115 9.79 -5.73 -1.75
CA LEU A 115 9.35 -7.12 -1.52
C LEU A 115 9.91 -7.68 -0.21
N GLN A 116 11.15 -7.32 0.15
CA GLN A 116 11.72 -7.69 1.44
C GLN A 116 10.95 -7.03 2.59
N ASN A 117 10.60 -5.75 2.49
CA ASN A 117 9.81 -5.04 3.50
C ASN A 117 8.40 -5.63 3.66
N LEU A 118 7.78 -6.10 2.57
CA LEU A 118 6.51 -6.82 2.64
C LEU A 118 6.67 -8.16 3.38
N ALA A 119 7.74 -8.90 3.11
CA ALA A 119 8.02 -10.16 3.79
C ALA A 119 8.35 -9.96 5.28
N ASP A 120 9.20 -9.00 5.62
CA ASP A 120 9.72 -8.80 6.98
C ASP A 120 8.64 -8.40 7.99
N GLY A 121 7.59 -7.71 7.56
CA GLY A 121 6.43 -7.50 8.43
C GLY A 121 5.20 -8.25 7.95
N GLY A 122 5.40 -9.47 7.46
CA GLY A 122 4.38 -10.52 7.46
C GLY A 122 3.29 -10.44 6.40
N VAL A 123 3.40 -9.57 5.39
CA VAL A 123 2.39 -9.46 4.32
C VAL A 123 2.46 -10.66 3.37
N ILE A 124 3.68 -11.09 3.05
CA ILE A 124 3.94 -12.26 2.18
C ILE A 124 4.98 -13.16 2.84
N ALA A 125 4.97 -14.45 2.49
CA ALA A 125 6.05 -15.35 2.89
C ALA A 125 7.39 -14.90 2.25
N PRO A 126 8.53 -14.98 2.96
CA PRO A 126 9.85 -14.62 2.41
C PRO A 126 10.21 -15.36 1.11
N GLN A 127 9.69 -16.58 0.94
CA GLN A 127 9.91 -17.37 -0.26
C GLN A 127 9.32 -16.71 -1.52
N TRP A 128 8.20 -16.01 -1.41
CA TRP A 128 7.62 -15.26 -2.54
C TRP A 128 8.52 -14.10 -2.97
N ALA A 129 9.06 -13.36 -2.00
CA ALA A 129 10.02 -12.29 -2.29
C ALA A 129 11.26 -12.85 -2.99
N ALA A 130 11.83 -13.95 -2.47
CA ALA A 130 13.01 -14.60 -3.05
C ALA A 130 12.80 -15.08 -4.50
N TRP A 131 11.64 -15.66 -4.83
CA TRP A 131 11.34 -16.07 -6.21
C TRP A 131 11.15 -14.87 -7.15
N ALA A 132 10.50 -13.81 -6.68
CA ALA A 132 10.29 -12.60 -7.49
C ALA A 132 11.61 -11.87 -7.81
N THR A 133 12.55 -11.87 -6.86
CA THR A 133 13.86 -11.18 -6.95
C THR A 133 15.01 -12.10 -7.39
N ASP A 134 14.72 -13.31 -7.86
CA ASP A 134 15.70 -14.18 -8.51
C ASP A 134 16.02 -13.66 -9.91
N TRP A 135 16.79 -12.56 -10.01
CA TRP A 135 17.06 -11.84 -11.25
C TRP A 135 17.68 -12.69 -12.37
N GLY A 136 18.13 -13.91 -12.09
CA GLY A 136 18.68 -14.81 -13.10
C GLY A 136 20.07 -14.37 -13.58
N ASP A 137 20.44 -14.83 -14.77
CA ASP A 137 21.74 -14.53 -15.38
C ASP A 137 21.67 -13.22 -16.19
N ALA A 138 22.57 -12.27 -15.89
CA ALA A 138 22.68 -10.97 -16.57
C ALA A 138 22.99 -11.06 -18.08
N THR A 139 23.37 -12.25 -18.57
CA THR A 139 23.55 -12.49 -20.00
C THR A 139 22.26 -12.91 -20.71
N GLN A 140 21.21 -13.27 -19.97
CA GLN A 140 19.93 -13.66 -20.55
C GLN A 140 19.12 -12.46 -21.01
N ALA A 141 18.54 -12.62 -22.20
CA ALA A 141 17.63 -11.64 -22.77
C ALA A 141 16.59 -12.30 -23.64
N TYR A 142 15.48 -11.60 -23.80
CA TYR A 142 14.49 -11.89 -24.82
C TYR A 142 14.78 -11.06 -26.07
N VAL A 143 14.68 -11.69 -27.24
CA VAL A 143 14.78 -11.00 -28.53
C VAL A 143 13.38 -10.94 -29.13
N GLY A 144 12.87 -9.72 -29.26
CA GLY A 144 11.57 -9.46 -29.87
C GLY A 144 11.54 -9.82 -31.35
N TYR A 145 10.34 -9.89 -31.93
CA TYR A 145 10.15 -10.17 -33.36
C TYR A 145 10.81 -9.14 -34.29
N ASP A 146 10.96 -7.91 -33.81
CA ASP A 146 11.65 -6.80 -34.48
C ASP A 146 13.18 -6.84 -34.32
N GLY A 147 13.71 -7.85 -33.61
CA GLY A 147 15.12 -7.99 -33.29
C GLY A 147 15.57 -7.12 -32.11
N ALA A 148 14.66 -6.42 -31.43
CA ALA A 148 15.00 -5.66 -30.24
C ALA A 148 15.42 -6.59 -29.08
N TYR A 149 16.41 -6.14 -28.31
CA TYR A 149 17.01 -6.92 -27.23
C TYR A 149 16.50 -6.43 -25.87
N TYR A 150 15.96 -7.35 -25.08
CA TYR A 150 15.36 -7.07 -23.78
C TYR A 150 16.06 -7.86 -22.67
N PRO A 151 16.97 -7.23 -21.89
CA PRO A 151 17.59 -7.87 -20.72
C PRO A 151 16.55 -8.34 -19.71
N LEU A 152 16.74 -9.52 -19.10
CA LEU A 152 15.76 -10.13 -18.19
C LEU A 152 16.20 -10.10 -16.72
N ASP A 153 17.40 -9.60 -16.44
CA ASP A 153 17.94 -9.35 -15.11
C ASP A 153 17.47 -8.03 -14.50
N VAL A 154 16.49 -7.37 -15.13
CA VAL A 154 15.97 -6.07 -14.74
C VAL A 154 14.44 -6.03 -14.75
N PRO A 155 13.84 -5.15 -13.93
CA PRO A 155 12.43 -4.86 -14.07
C PRO A 155 12.19 -3.88 -15.23
N TYR A 156 10.97 -3.89 -15.72
CA TYR A 156 10.41 -2.95 -16.66
C TYR A 156 9.28 -2.20 -15.98
N TYR A 157 9.05 -0.95 -16.35
CA TYR A 157 8.00 -0.14 -15.76
C TYR A 157 7.12 0.56 -16.79
N ALA A 158 5.89 0.84 -16.38
CA ALA A 158 4.99 1.76 -17.05
C ALA A 158 4.28 2.60 -16.00
N THR A 159 4.07 3.88 -16.28
CA THR A 159 3.42 4.82 -15.36
C THR A 159 2.09 5.25 -15.95
N ASP A 160 1.04 5.25 -15.12
CA ASP A 160 -0.24 5.83 -15.52
C ASP A 160 -0.30 7.34 -15.25
N SER A 161 -1.34 8.00 -15.76
CA SER A 161 -1.50 9.45 -15.59
C SER A 161 -1.79 9.90 -14.16
N LEU A 162 -2.13 8.98 -13.26
CA LEU A 162 -2.46 9.26 -11.86
C LEU A 162 -1.26 9.03 -10.95
N GLY A 163 -0.11 8.66 -11.52
CA GLY A 163 1.13 8.49 -10.78
C GLY A 163 1.30 7.10 -10.18
N PHE A 164 0.55 6.08 -10.63
CA PHE A 164 0.92 4.70 -10.31
C PHE A 164 1.98 4.20 -11.28
N VAL A 165 3.01 3.58 -10.73
CA VAL A 165 4.02 2.84 -11.49
C VAL A 165 3.71 1.35 -11.39
N THR A 166 3.65 0.68 -12.54
CA THR A 166 3.54 -0.78 -12.63
C THR A 166 4.90 -1.33 -13.06
N LEU A 167 5.56 -2.01 -12.13
CA LEU A 167 6.82 -2.71 -12.32
C LEU A 167 6.55 -4.17 -12.67
N LYS A 168 7.24 -4.70 -13.66
CA LYS A 168 7.20 -6.12 -14.02
C LYS A 168 8.60 -6.66 -14.23
N ARG A 169 8.82 -7.91 -13.85
CA ARG A 169 9.97 -8.68 -14.31
C ARG A 169 9.50 -9.79 -15.23
N PHE A 170 10.27 -10.04 -16.26
CA PHE A 170 10.05 -11.13 -17.19
C PHE A 170 11.19 -12.12 -17.10
N ALA A 171 10.92 -13.39 -17.40
CA ALA A 171 11.90 -14.45 -17.44
C ALA A 171 11.54 -15.45 -18.54
N LEU A 172 12.44 -16.38 -18.82
CA LEU A 172 12.24 -17.42 -19.83
C LEU A 172 11.97 -18.77 -19.17
N GLU A 173 11.02 -19.50 -19.74
CA GLU A 173 10.79 -20.91 -19.45
C GLU A 173 10.76 -21.66 -20.77
N GLN A 174 11.75 -22.53 -20.98
CA GLN A 174 11.95 -23.25 -22.26
C GLN A 174 11.92 -22.28 -23.46
N GLU A 175 12.66 -21.18 -23.36
CA GLU A 175 12.73 -20.08 -24.35
C GLU A 175 11.44 -19.26 -24.54
N SER A 176 10.35 -19.58 -23.83
CA SER A 176 9.13 -18.80 -23.87
C SER A 176 9.09 -17.76 -22.74
N LEU A 177 8.69 -16.54 -23.09
CA LEU A 177 8.65 -15.42 -22.14
C LEU A 177 7.46 -15.55 -21.20
N TYR A 178 7.69 -15.36 -19.90
CA TYR A 178 6.64 -15.25 -18.90
C TYR A 178 6.90 -14.09 -17.95
N THR A 179 5.84 -13.60 -17.30
CA THR A 179 5.95 -12.58 -16.25
C THR A 179 6.26 -13.26 -14.92
N ALA A 180 7.40 -12.92 -14.31
CA ALA A 180 7.81 -13.44 -13.00
C ALA A 180 7.10 -12.69 -11.86
N PHE A 181 6.92 -11.37 -12.00
CA PHE A 181 6.05 -10.61 -11.11
C PHE A 181 5.46 -9.38 -11.82
N SER A 182 4.37 -8.86 -11.26
CA SER A 182 3.80 -7.56 -11.55
C SER A 182 3.46 -6.85 -10.24
N MET A 183 4.03 -5.68 -10.00
CA MET A 183 3.84 -4.89 -8.79
C MET A 183 3.41 -3.48 -9.17
N THR A 184 2.28 -3.04 -8.65
CA THR A 184 1.76 -1.70 -8.84
C THR A 184 1.96 -0.91 -7.55
N MET A 185 2.55 0.28 -7.68
CA MET A 185 2.84 1.16 -6.56
C MET A 185 2.39 2.59 -6.88
N ASP A 186 1.96 3.34 -5.87
CA ASP A 186 1.85 4.79 -5.99
C ASP A 186 3.27 5.40 -5.98
N SER A 187 3.63 6.11 -7.05
CA SER A 187 5.00 6.63 -7.23
C SER A 187 5.38 7.73 -6.23
N ARG A 188 4.39 8.37 -5.60
CA ARG A 188 4.61 9.46 -4.64
C ARG A 188 4.95 8.93 -3.25
N THR A 189 4.26 7.87 -2.82
CA THR A 189 4.32 7.34 -1.46
C THR A 189 5.09 6.03 -1.37
N GLY A 190 5.27 5.32 -2.49
CA GLY A 190 5.86 3.99 -2.52
C GLY A 190 4.92 2.90 -2.00
N VAL A 191 3.64 3.21 -1.76
CA VAL A 191 2.67 2.22 -1.30
C VAL A 191 2.36 1.24 -2.42
N VAL A 192 2.53 -0.05 -2.14
CA VAL A 192 2.12 -1.15 -3.02
C VAL A 192 0.61 -1.33 -2.93
N THR A 193 -0.07 -1.29 -4.07
CA THR A 193 -1.53 -1.51 -4.14
C THR A 193 -1.91 -2.81 -4.82
N GLN A 194 -1.04 -3.36 -5.66
CA GLN A 194 -1.23 -4.67 -6.26
C GLN A 194 0.11 -5.38 -6.38
N LEU A 195 0.11 -6.68 -6.08
CA LEU A 195 1.24 -7.56 -6.25
C LEU A 195 0.77 -8.89 -6.81
N TRP A 196 1.40 -9.31 -7.89
CA TRP A 196 1.24 -10.64 -8.46
C TRP A 196 2.62 -11.25 -8.66
N ILE A 197 2.84 -12.48 -8.18
CA ILE A 197 4.11 -13.20 -8.31
C ILE A 197 3.83 -14.57 -8.88
N SER A 198 4.65 -15.00 -9.82
CA SER A 198 4.65 -16.35 -10.38
C SER A 198 5.89 -17.11 -9.96
N ALA A 199 5.69 -18.31 -9.43
CA ALA A 199 6.77 -19.18 -9.00
C ALA A 199 6.65 -20.60 -9.59
N PRO A 200 7.78 -21.30 -9.78
CA PRO A 200 7.76 -22.71 -10.15
C PRO A 200 6.99 -23.54 -9.11
N ARG A 201 6.19 -24.50 -9.58
CA ARG A 201 5.51 -25.45 -8.69
C ARG A 201 6.47 -26.55 -8.24
N GLN A 202 7.15 -26.32 -7.12
CA GLN A 202 8.01 -27.32 -6.46
C GLN A 202 7.19 -28.20 -5.51
N GLY A 203 6.35 -29.07 -6.07
CA GLY A 203 5.45 -29.95 -5.31
C GLY A 203 4.02 -29.41 -5.19
N ASP A 204 3.22 -30.03 -4.32
CA ASP A 204 1.78 -29.76 -4.21
C ASP A 204 1.40 -28.73 -3.16
N GLU A 205 2.34 -28.32 -2.31
CA GLU A 205 2.11 -27.33 -1.25
C GLU A 205 2.80 -26.00 -1.60
N PRO A 206 2.04 -24.92 -1.87
CA PRO A 206 2.60 -23.59 -1.99
C PRO A 206 2.87 -22.97 -0.60
N PRO A 207 3.60 -21.85 -0.52
CA PRO A 207 3.58 -21.03 0.68
C PRO A 207 2.14 -20.60 1.01
N PRO A 208 1.80 -20.43 2.30
CA PRO A 208 0.43 -20.13 2.71
C PRO A 208 -0.07 -18.82 2.09
N THR A 209 -1.35 -18.79 1.72
CA THR A 209 -2.03 -17.55 1.32
C THR A 209 -1.99 -16.55 2.48
N PRO A 210 -1.66 -15.27 2.24
CA PRO A 210 -1.74 -14.22 3.26
C PRO A 210 -3.09 -14.25 3.99
N GLY A 211 -3.05 -14.46 5.31
CA GLY A 211 -4.22 -14.50 6.18
C GLY A 211 -4.60 -13.12 6.73
N GLU A 212 -5.56 -13.06 7.65
CA GLU A 212 -6.10 -11.82 8.19
C GLU A 212 -5.02 -10.86 8.74
N GLU A 213 -4.09 -11.35 9.57
CA GLU A 213 -2.99 -10.53 10.11
C GLU A 213 -2.10 -9.94 9.00
N ALA A 214 -1.84 -10.71 7.94
CA ALA A 214 -1.05 -10.26 6.80
C ALA A 214 -1.79 -9.18 5.98
N LEU A 215 -3.11 -9.30 5.84
CA LEU A 215 -3.94 -8.32 5.15
C LEU A 215 -4.09 -7.02 5.96
N LEU A 216 -4.19 -7.10 7.28
CA LEU A 216 -4.14 -5.93 8.16
C LEU A 216 -2.77 -5.25 8.07
N ALA A 217 -1.68 -6.01 8.11
CA ALA A 217 -0.32 -5.48 7.94
C ALA A 217 -0.09 -4.85 6.55
N PHE A 218 -0.85 -5.28 5.53
CA PHE A 218 -0.88 -4.65 4.22
C PHE A 218 -1.66 -3.33 4.22
N ALA A 219 -2.81 -3.29 4.90
CA ALA A 219 -3.60 -2.08 5.12
C ALA A 219 -2.79 -0.99 5.87
N ASP A 220 -2.10 -1.38 6.94
CA ASP A 220 -1.27 -0.48 7.75
C ASP A 220 -0.15 0.16 6.92
N ARG A 221 0.47 -0.60 6.02
CA ARG A 221 1.50 -0.08 5.11
C ARG A 221 0.94 0.88 4.06
N ALA A 222 -0.35 0.75 3.74
CA ALA A 222 -1.05 1.70 2.90
C ALA A 222 -1.53 2.95 3.68
N GLY A 223 -1.24 3.02 4.98
CA GLY A 223 -1.66 4.12 5.86
C GLY A 223 -3.15 4.06 6.21
N LEU A 224 -3.75 2.86 6.22
CA LEU A 224 -5.19 2.63 6.39
C LEU A 224 -5.54 2.01 7.75
N GLU A 225 -4.60 1.99 8.70
CA GLU A 225 -4.76 1.44 10.05
C GLU A 225 -5.89 2.14 10.83
N ASN A 226 -6.10 3.43 10.55
CA ASN A 226 -7.08 4.26 11.26
C ASN A 226 -8.52 4.05 10.78
N LEU A 227 -8.77 3.26 9.73
CA LEU A 227 -10.14 2.92 9.31
C LEU A 227 -10.85 2.04 10.35
N GLY A 228 -10.10 1.13 10.99
CA GLY A 228 -10.51 0.38 12.18
C GLY A 228 -11.66 -0.64 12.02
N ASP A 229 -12.26 -0.75 10.84
CA ASP A 229 -13.46 -1.57 10.57
C ASP A 229 -13.22 -2.71 9.57
N TRP A 230 -11.95 -3.09 9.37
CA TRP A 230 -11.59 -4.20 8.50
C TRP A 230 -12.22 -5.51 8.97
N ALA A 231 -13.04 -6.12 8.13
CA ALA A 231 -13.70 -7.39 8.42
C ALA A 231 -13.78 -8.28 7.18
N LYS A 232 -13.85 -9.60 7.39
CA LYS A 232 -14.07 -10.54 6.28
C LYS A 232 -15.43 -10.28 5.63
N PRO A 233 -15.51 -10.03 4.31
CA PRO A 233 -16.78 -9.84 3.63
C PRO A 233 -17.60 -11.15 3.60
N GLU A 234 -18.91 -11.03 3.83
CA GLU A 234 -19.84 -12.16 3.76
C GLU A 234 -19.89 -12.74 2.34
N ASN A 235 -19.98 -14.07 2.23
CA ASN A 235 -20.09 -14.79 0.95
C ASN A 235 -19.01 -14.44 -0.10
N SER A 236 -17.82 -14.04 0.35
CA SER A 236 -16.72 -13.66 -0.54
C SER A 236 -16.24 -14.83 -1.41
N PRO A 237 -16.00 -14.62 -2.73
CA PRO A 237 -15.36 -15.60 -3.59
C PRO A 237 -13.85 -15.70 -3.33
N TYR A 238 -13.28 -14.77 -2.57
CA TYR A 238 -11.87 -14.78 -2.20
C TYR A 238 -11.67 -15.63 -0.94
N PRO A 239 -10.71 -16.56 -0.93
CA PRO A 239 -10.39 -17.33 0.27
C PRO A 239 -10.04 -16.44 1.47
N ASN A 240 -9.21 -15.41 1.21
CA ASN A 240 -8.80 -14.42 2.19
C ASN A 240 -9.07 -13.02 1.63
N ALA A 241 -9.94 -12.27 2.32
CA ALA A 241 -10.24 -10.89 2.01
C ALA A 241 -10.65 -10.12 3.26
N LEU A 242 -10.37 -8.82 3.27
CA LEU A 242 -10.83 -7.86 4.27
C LEU A 242 -11.49 -6.67 3.57
N TYR A 243 -12.64 -6.27 4.05
CA TYR A 243 -13.38 -5.11 3.59
C TYR A 243 -13.50 -4.07 4.70
N SER A 244 -13.29 -2.81 4.36
CA SER A 244 -13.60 -1.66 5.20
C SER A 244 -14.76 -0.90 4.57
N ARG A 245 -15.84 -0.71 5.34
CA ARG A 245 -17.01 0.10 4.94
C ARG A 245 -16.67 1.58 5.01
N ASN A 246 -15.89 2.00 6.01
CA ASN A 246 -15.40 3.36 6.18
C ASN A 246 -14.52 3.79 5.00
N GLY A 247 -13.64 2.89 4.57
CA GLY A 247 -12.71 3.10 3.46
C GLY A 247 -13.30 2.82 2.08
N GLN A 248 -14.46 2.14 2.00
CA GLN A 248 -14.97 1.52 0.77
C GLN A 248 -13.85 0.79 0.03
N ALA A 249 -13.12 -0.06 0.76
CA ALA A 249 -11.88 -0.65 0.30
C ALA A 249 -11.89 -2.14 0.56
N LEU A 250 -11.46 -2.90 -0.43
CA LEU A 250 -11.32 -4.35 -0.38
C LEU A 250 -9.84 -4.72 -0.54
N ILE A 251 -9.33 -5.47 0.42
CA ILE A 251 -8.05 -6.17 0.31
C ILE A 251 -8.32 -7.63 0.04
N THR A 252 -7.65 -8.20 -0.97
CA THR A 252 -7.80 -9.63 -1.29
C THR A 252 -6.44 -10.29 -1.44
N ALA A 253 -6.35 -11.56 -1.04
CA ALA A 253 -5.21 -12.40 -1.33
C ALA A 253 -5.62 -13.78 -1.81
N LEU A 254 -4.86 -14.29 -2.77
CA LEU A 254 -5.02 -15.64 -3.30
C LEU A 254 -3.67 -16.24 -3.63
N VAL A 255 -3.48 -17.49 -3.19
CA VAL A 255 -2.48 -18.38 -3.75
C VAL A 255 -3.20 -19.54 -4.41
N SER A 256 -2.87 -19.83 -5.67
CA SER A 256 -3.54 -20.86 -6.45
C SER A 256 -2.59 -21.43 -7.49
N PRO A 257 -2.75 -22.71 -7.88
CA PRO A 257 -1.98 -23.25 -9.00
C PRO A 257 -2.52 -22.65 -10.29
N TYR A 258 -1.65 -22.55 -11.28
CA TYR A 258 -2.04 -22.27 -12.66
C TYR A 258 -1.07 -22.95 -13.63
N GLU A 259 -1.54 -23.20 -14.84
CA GLU A 259 -0.67 -23.63 -15.93
C GLU A 259 -0.25 -22.40 -16.73
N TYR A 260 1.04 -22.12 -16.76
CA TYR A 260 1.61 -21.22 -17.75
C TYR A 260 1.59 -21.92 -19.10
N SER A 261 1.17 -21.18 -20.13
CA SER A 261 1.23 -21.61 -21.52
C SER A 261 1.88 -20.50 -22.33
N GLY A 262 2.94 -20.85 -23.04
CA GLY A 262 3.69 -19.98 -23.93
C GLY A 262 3.87 -20.64 -25.29
N TRP A 263 4.42 -19.90 -26.24
CA TRP A 263 4.73 -20.41 -27.57
C TRP A 263 6.15 -20.05 -27.96
N THR A 264 6.83 -20.98 -28.65
CA THR A 264 8.13 -20.77 -29.26
C THR A 264 8.17 -21.36 -30.67
N ASN A 265 9.01 -20.79 -31.54
CA ASN A 265 9.23 -21.34 -32.88
C ASN A 265 9.89 -22.73 -32.85
N ALA A 266 10.71 -23.01 -31.84
CA ALA A 266 11.51 -24.23 -31.75
C ALA A 266 10.73 -25.42 -31.18
N ALA A 267 9.93 -25.20 -30.14
CA ALA A 267 9.23 -26.26 -29.40
C ALA A 267 7.70 -26.23 -29.57
N GLY A 268 7.14 -25.22 -30.22
CA GLY A 268 5.70 -25.02 -30.30
C GLY A 268 5.14 -24.53 -28.96
N THR A 269 4.00 -25.09 -28.53
CA THR A 269 3.40 -24.74 -27.23
C THR A 269 4.24 -25.30 -26.10
N VAL A 270 4.66 -24.40 -25.20
CA VAL A 270 5.36 -24.73 -23.95
C VAL A 270 4.36 -24.57 -22.82
N THR A 271 4.27 -25.55 -21.93
CA THR A 271 3.48 -25.43 -20.70
C THR A 271 4.31 -25.70 -19.46
N SER A 272 3.92 -25.09 -18.35
CA SER A 272 4.54 -25.32 -17.04
C SER A 272 3.54 -25.14 -15.91
N GLN A 273 3.62 -26.00 -14.91
CA GLN A 273 2.80 -25.93 -13.71
C GLN A 273 3.45 -24.96 -12.72
N ARG A 274 2.69 -23.97 -12.27
CA ARG A 274 3.20 -22.85 -11.46
C ARG A 274 2.24 -22.51 -10.33
N TRP A 275 2.78 -21.86 -9.31
CA TRP A 275 1.98 -21.17 -8.31
C TRP A 275 1.93 -19.70 -8.65
N PHE A 276 0.80 -19.05 -8.37
CA PHE A 276 0.79 -17.59 -8.27
C PHE A 276 0.34 -17.14 -6.89
N LEU A 277 0.90 -16.02 -6.45
CA LEU A 277 0.38 -15.17 -5.38
C LEU A 277 -0.25 -13.94 -6.03
N SER A 278 -1.44 -13.57 -5.58
CA SER A 278 -2.09 -12.30 -5.87
C SER A 278 -2.43 -11.61 -4.56
N LEU A 279 -2.13 -10.33 -4.45
CA LEU A 279 -2.49 -9.44 -3.35
C LEU A 279 -2.94 -8.11 -3.95
N SER A 280 -4.12 -7.62 -3.57
CA SER A 280 -4.65 -6.36 -4.09
C SER A 280 -5.34 -5.55 -3.02
N LEU A 281 -5.24 -4.23 -3.15
CA LEU A 281 -6.06 -3.22 -2.48
C LEU A 281 -6.83 -2.47 -3.56
N GLN A 282 -8.15 -2.48 -3.49
CA GLN A 282 -9.03 -1.89 -4.49
C GLN A 282 -10.20 -1.13 -3.85
N PRO A 283 -10.68 -0.05 -4.49
CA PRO A 283 -11.90 0.63 -4.09
C PRO A 283 -13.11 -0.24 -4.48
N PHE A 284 -14.00 -0.45 -3.53
CA PHE A 284 -15.23 -1.20 -3.68
C PHE A 284 -16.34 -0.59 -2.82
N SER A 285 -17.44 -0.23 -3.46
CA SER A 285 -18.67 0.02 -2.72
C SER A 285 -19.19 -1.29 -2.12
N GLU A 286 -19.96 -1.22 -1.05
CA GLU A 286 -20.55 -2.41 -0.42
C GLU A 286 -21.51 -3.14 -1.38
N GLU A 287 -22.18 -2.40 -2.26
CA GLU A 287 -23.12 -2.91 -3.25
C GLU A 287 -22.42 -3.68 -4.39
N ASP A 288 -21.17 -3.31 -4.67
CA ASP A 288 -20.35 -3.91 -5.74
C ASP A 288 -19.46 -5.05 -5.24
N LEU A 289 -19.56 -5.43 -3.96
CA LEU A 289 -18.73 -6.48 -3.40
C LEU A 289 -18.91 -7.80 -4.16
N PRO A 290 -17.83 -8.47 -4.59
CA PRO A 290 -17.93 -9.76 -5.25
C PRO A 290 -18.55 -10.78 -4.30
N GLN A 291 -19.60 -11.46 -4.77
CA GLN A 291 -20.29 -12.50 -4.00
C GLN A 291 -20.27 -13.82 -4.76
N LEU A 292 -20.14 -14.93 -4.03
CA LEU A 292 -20.43 -16.25 -4.56
C LEU A 292 -21.92 -16.32 -4.89
N VAL A 293 -22.24 -16.56 -6.15
CA VAL A 293 -23.61 -16.90 -6.55
C VAL A 293 -23.93 -18.28 -5.94
N PRO A 294 -25.04 -18.43 -5.20
CA PRO A 294 -25.42 -19.69 -4.55
C PRO A 294 -25.73 -20.83 -5.53
#